data_AF-A0A1V6EZ68-F1
#
_entry.id   AF-A0A1V6EZ68-F1
#
_cell.length_a   1.000
_cell.length_b   1.000
_cell.length_c   1.000
_cell.angle_alpha   90.00
_cell.angle_beta   90.00
_cell.angle_gamma   90.00
#
_symmetry.space_group_name_H-M   'P 1'
#
loop_
_entity.id
_entity.type
_entity.pdbx_description
1 polymer ?
#
loop_
_entity_poly.entity_id
_entity_poly.type
_entity_poly.pdbx_seq_one_letter_code
_entity_poly.pdbx_strand_id
1 'polypeptide(L)'
;MRTVGKDIFHLSPVTALIAVTAEAIVLFIFASRGLQNLLLSIGLPPLPLVPVSSTQVIVGAVVGIGLVKGGKNIRYNILGKVSLAWIAAPVIAFVFAFIALFIVQNVFEQTVFQQTVYTFNRTTIKQIEKEGLDTSHLSSVNGHRFDREMEVYKELAEEKYFSRSEMLKIIHIAEVYPLRVNTKLLLDKGLAKRFSQQQLEALKKLENKEFKHKWQLEETLSQDPSWRRRKELGERDKLYNQNLEEQFNLLFRTFYFPPSR
;
A
#
# COMPACT_ATOMS: atom_id res chain seq x y z
N MET A 1 -29.67 -7.52 7.82
CA MET A 1 -30.73 -6.49 7.62
C MET A 1 -31.75 -6.40 8.77
N ARG A 2 -32.00 -7.44 9.57
CA ARG A 2 -32.96 -7.36 10.72
C ARG A 2 -32.55 -6.34 11.79
N THR A 3 -31.27 -6.31 12.17
CA THR A 3 -30.79 -5.49 13.29
C THR A 3 -30.81 -3.99 13.00
N VAL A 4 -30.43 -3.56 11.80
CA VAL A 4 -30.34 -2.13 11.47
C VAL A 4 -31.75 -1.51 11.30
N GLY A 5 -32.65 -2.19 10.59
CA GLY A 5 -33.96 -1.62 10.25
C GLY A 5 -35.07 -1.82 11.28
N LYS A 6 -34.92 -2.78 12.21
CA LYS A 6 -35.90 -3.05 13.26
C LYS A 6 -35.35 -2.84 14.67
N ASP A 7 -34.07 -3.14 14.89
CA ASP A 7 -33.52 -3.21 16.24
C ASP A 7 -32.74 -1.96 16.68
N ILE A 8 -32.14 -1.18 15.77
CA ILE A 8 -31.47 0.09 16.13
C ILE A 8 -32.49 1.24 16.18
N PHE A 9 -33.39 1.28 15.20
CA PHE A 9 -34.43 2.29 15.05
C PHE A 9 -35.56 1.71 14.18
N HIS A 10 -36.82 1.97 14.52
CA HIS A 10 -37.96 1.54 13.69
C HIS A 10 -38.08 2.44 12.45
N LEU A 11 -37.63 1.96 11.31
CA LEU A 11 -37.69 2.70 10.06
C LEU A 11 -39.08 2.59 9.41
N SER A 12 -39.70 3.72 9.11
CA SER A 12 -40.77 3.81 8.12
C SER A 12 -40.18 3.72 6.70
N PRO A 13 -40.98 3.39 5.67
CA PRO A 13 -40.53 3.36 4.28
C PRO A 13 -39.83 4.66 3.83
N VAL A 14 -40.35 5.81 4.27
CA VAL A 14 -39.75 7.13 3.97
C VAL A 14 -38.37 7.26 4.61
N THR A 15 -38.23 6.91 5.90
CA THR A 15 -36.91 6.96 6.57
C THR A 15 -35.93 5.93 6.02
N ALA A 16 -36.41 4.79 5.56
CA ALA A 16 -35.58 3.79 4.89
C ALA A 16 -35.06 4.33 3.54
N LEU A 17 -35.91 5.00 2.75
CA LEU A 17 -35.50 5.64 1.50
C LEU A 17 -34.44 6.72 1.73
N ILE A 18 -34.60 7.54 2.77
CA ILE A 18 -33.60 8.53 3.16
C ILE A 18 -32.27 7.86 3.53
N ALA A 19 -32.32 6.79 4.34
CA ALA A 19 -31.12 6.09 4.78
C ALA A 19 -30.37 5.43 3.61
N VAL A 20 -31.09 4.77 2.70
CA VAL A 20 -30.49 4.12 1.51
C VAL A 20 -29.94 5.16 0.53
N THR A 21 -30.65 6.29 0.33
CA THR A 21 -30.15 7.39 -0.51
C THR A 21 -28.88 7.98 0.06
N ALA A 22 -28.83 8.22 1.38
CA ALA A 22 -27.63 8.70 2.06
C ALA A 22 -26.47 7.71 1.91
N GLU A 23 -26.73 6.41 2.06
CA GLU A 23 -25.73 5.37 1.84
C GLU A 23 -25.18 5.39 0.42
N ALA A 24 -26.07 5.41 -0.59
CA ALA A 24 -25.69 5.43 -1.99
C ALA A 24 -24.83 6.65 -2.33
N ILE A 25 -25.17 7.84 -1.83
CA ILE A 25 -24.39 9.07 -2.03
C ILE A 25 -22.98 8.93 -1.44
N VAL A 26 -22.87 8.47 -0.19
CA VAL A 26 -21.58 8.31 0.49
C VAL A 26 -20.71 7.29 -0.25
N LEU A 27 -21.26 6.12 -0.59
CA LEU A 27 -20.52 5.10 -1.32
C LEU A 27 -20.11 5.60 -2.71
N PHE A 28 -20.99 6.30 -3.42
CA PHE A 28 -20.65 6.88 -4.72
C PHE A 28 -19.51 7.89 -4.61
N ILE A 29 -19.56 8.80 -3.64
CA ILE A 29 -18.53 9.84 -3.45
C ILE A 29 -17.15 9.23 -3.19
N PHE A 30 -17.07 8.24 -2.29
CA PHE A 30 -15.78 7.70 -1.84
C PHE A 30 -15.28 6.48 -2.62
N ALA A 31 -16.13 5.84 -3.44
CA ALA A 31 -15.74 4.67 -4.24
C ALA A 31 -15.72 4.93 -5.76
N SER A 32 -16.26 6.05 -6.25
CA SER A 32 -16.34 6.32 -7.69
C SER A 32 -15.03 6.88 -8.27
N ARG A 33 -14.34 6.04 -9.06
CA ARG A 33 -13.19 6.48 -9.88
C ARG A 33 -13.60 7.50 -10.94
N GLY A 34 -14.81 7.37 -11.49
CA GLY A 34 -15.32 8.29 -12.51
C GLY A 34 -15.51 9.71 -11.96
N LEU A 35 -16.09 9.83 -10.77
CA LEU A 35 -16.25 11.12 -10.09
C LEU A 35 -14.89 11.74 -9.75
N GLN A 36 -13.96 10.93 -9.23
CA GLN A 36 -12.60 11.38 -8.94
C GLN A 36 -11.94 11.95 -10.20
N ASN A 37 -12.00 11.24 -11.32
CA ASN A 37 -11.43 11.68 -12.60
C ASN A 37 -12.12 12.94 -13.15
N LEU A 38 -13.43 13.09 -12.94
CA LEU A 38 -14.15 14.30 -13.34
C LEU A 38 -13.67 15.52 -12.56
N LEU A 39 -13.60 15.44 -11.21
CA LEU A 39 -13.12 16.51 -10.33
C LEU A 39 -11.72 16.98 -10.73
N LEU A 40 -10.87 15.99 -11.00
CA LEU A 40 -9.53 16.14 -11.53
C LEU A 40 -9.52 16.90 -12.86
N SER A 41 -10.33 16.48 -13.83
CA SER A 41 -10.42 17.13 -15.15
C SER A 41 -10.85 18.61 -15.14
N ILE A 42 -11.60 19.02 -14.12
CA ILE A 42 -12.05 20.41 -13.93
C ILE A 42 -11.13 21.22 -13.00
N GLY A 43 -10.01 20.66 -12.56
CA GLY A 43 -9.01 21.32 -11.71
C GLY A 43 -9.40 21.41 -10.23
N LEU A 44 -10.38 20.64 -9.77
CA LEU A 44 -10.78 20.56 -8.36
C LEU A 44 -9.99 19.49 -7.60
N PRO A 45 -9.80 19.65 -6.28
CA PRO A 45 -9.13 18.64 -5.46
C PRO A 45 -9.92 17.31 -5.51
N PRO A 46 -9.25 16.17 -5.78
CA PRO A 46 -9.92 14.87 -5.84
C PRO A 46 -10.41 14.45 -4.46
N LEU A 47 -11.58 13.82 -4.42
CA LEU A 47 -12.02 13.10 -3.23
C LEU A 47 -11.24 11.79 -3.10
N PRO A 48 -10.86 11.40 -1.87
CA PRO A 48 -10.07 10.21 -1.65
C PRO A 48 -10.89 8.95 -1.95
N LEU A 49 -10.33 8.05 -2.76
CA LEU A 49 -10.88 6.72 -2.97
C LEU A 49 -10.54 5.87 -1.74
N VAL A 50 -11.53 5.64 -0.88
CA VAL A 50 -11.34 4.84 0.34
C VAL A 50 -12.34 3.68 0.36
N PRO A 51 -11.92 2.48 0.77
CA PRO A 51 -12.85 1.38 0.99
C PRO A 51 -13.78 1.73 2.16
N VAL A 52 -15.07 1.96 1.87
CA VAL A 52 -16.08 2.33 2.87
C VAL A 52 -16.97 1.14 3.20
N SER A 53 -17.22 0.92 4.50
CA SER A 53 -18.16 -0.10 4.97
C SER A 53 -19.61 0.36 4.80
N SER A 54 -20.32 -0.21 3.84
CA SER A 54 -21.77 0.00 3.62
C SER A 54 -22.57 -0.17 4.94
N THR A 55 -22.23 -1.16 5.76
CA THR A 55 -22.92 -1.40 7.05
C THR A 55 -22.72 -0.25 8.05
N GLN A 56 -21.55 0.37 8.09
CA GLN A 56 -21.31 1.51 8.97
C GLN A 56 -22.02 2.76 8.47
N VAL A 57 -22.04 2.97 7.16
CA VAL A 57 -22.73 4.10 6.53
C VAL A 57 -24.24 4.06 6.82
N ILE A 58 -24.89 2.90 6.61
CA ILE A 58 -26.33 2.77 6.89
C ILE A 58 -26.63 2.93 8.39
N VAL A 59 -25.80 2.41 9.30
CA VAL A 59 -25.97 2.62 10.75
C VAL A 59 -25.84 4.11 11.08
N GLY A 60 -24.86 4.80 10.51
CA GLY A 60 -24.70 6.25 10.66
C GLY A 60 -25.91 7.04 10.15
N ALA A 61 -26.46 6.68 8.98
CA ALA A 61 -27.66 7.29 8.43
C ALA A 61 -28.88 7.09 9.34
N VAL A 62 -29.07 5.89 9.87
CA VAL A 62 -30.15 5.57 10.81
C VAL A 62 -30.00 6.32 12.13
N VAL A 63 -28.77 6.42 12.66
CA VAL A 63 -28.48 7.24 13.86
C VAL A 63 -28.79 8.71 13.59
N GLY A 64 -28.39 9.26 12.45
CA GLY A 64 -28.70 10.63 12.03
C GLY A 64 -30.21 10.91 12.00
N ILE A 65 -30.99 10.00 11.39
CA ILE A 65 -32.46 10.08 11.39
C ILE A 65 -33.00 10.06 12.83
N GLY A 66 -32.47 9.18 13.67
CA GLY A 66 -32.88 9.08 15.07
C GLY A 66 -32.60 10.35 15.86
N LEU A 67 -31.46 11.00 15.62
CA LEU A 67 -31.08 12.26 16.25
C LEU A 67 -32.00 13.40 15.83
N VAL A 68 -32.33 13.51 14.53
CA VAL A 68 -33.30 14.49 14.02
C VAL A 68 -34.68 14.30 14.65
N LYS A 69 -35.09 13.07 14.96
CA LYS A 69 -36.34 12.77 15.68
C LYS A 69 -36.23 12.89 17.21
N GLY A 70 -35.20 13.58 17.73
CA GLY A 70 -35.04 13.87 19.15
C GLY A 70 -34.34 12.77 19.96
N GLY A 71 -33.68 11.80 19.32
CA GLY A 71 -32.76 10.83 19.94
C GLY A 71 -33.41 9.74 20.81
N LYS A 72 -34.59 9.96 21.38
CA LYS A 72 -35.27 9.04 22.31
C LYS A 72 -35.63 7.68 21.72
N ASN A 73 -35.77 7.61 20.39
CA ASN A 73 -36.14 6.38 19.67
C ASN A 73 -34.92 5.54 19.24
N ILE A 74 -33.70 5.95 19.60
CA ILE A 74 -32.48 5.18 19.31
C ILE A 74 -32.24 4.17 20.42
N ARG A 75 -32.06 2.89 20.06
CA ARG A 75 -31.69 1.84 21.01
C ARG A 75 -30.17 1.83 21.25
N TYR A 76 -29.69 2.75 22.09
CA TYR A 76 -28.26 2.95 22.39
C TYR A 76 -27.53 1.68 22.88
N ASN A 77 -28.22 0.81 23.63
CA ASN A 77 -27.64 -0.47 24.06
C ASN A 77 -27.21 -1.34 22.86
N ILE A 78 -28.01 -1.37 21.79
CA ILE A 78 -27.69 -2.13 20.58
C ILE A 78 -26.61 -1.42 19.79
N LEU A 79 -26.69 -0.10 19.67
CA LEU A 79 -25.65 0.68 19.02
C LEU A 79 -24.29 0.43 19.67
N GLY A 80 -24.21 0.44 21.00
CA GLY A 80 -22.99 0.12 21.75
C GLY A 80 -22.46 -1.29 21.47
N LYS A 81 -23.32 -2.31 21.42
CA LYS A 81 -22.93 -3.69 21.04
C LYS A 81 -22.36 -3.76 19.62
N VAL A 82 -22.98 -3.04 18.69
CA VAL A 82 -22.52 -2.97 17.29
C VAL A 82 -21.17 -2.26 17.20
N SER A 83 -21.00 -1.14 17.91
CA SER A 83 -19.71 -0.43 17.97
C SER A 83 -18.61 -1.28 18.61
N LEU A 84 -18.91 -2.03 19.66
CA LEU A 84 -17.97 -2.97 20.26
C LEU A 84 -17.57 -4.07 19.28
N ALA A 85 -18.52 -4.59 18.50
CA ALA A 85 -18.24 -5.58 17.46
C ALA A 85 -17.31 -5.03 16.36
N TRP A 86 -17.41 -3.73 16.01
CA TRP A 86 -16.50 -3.11 15.04
C TRP A 86 -15.05 -3.04 15.52
N ILE A 87 -14.83 -2.91 16.83
CA ILE A 87 -13.49 -2.93 17.44
C ILE A 87 -13.01 -4.37 17.62
N ALA A 88 -13.89 -5.27 18.05
CA ALA A 88 -13.55 -6.67 18.30
C ALA A 88 -13.20 -7.43 17.01
N ALA A 89 -13.89 -7.15 15.90
CA ALA A 89 -13.69 -7.89 14.65
C ALA A 89 -12.24 -7.82 14.11
N PRO A 90 -11.58 -6.64 13.99
CA PRO A 90 -10.17 -6.56 13.62
C PRO A 90 -9.23 -7.30 14.58
N VAL A 91 -9.50 -7.24 15.90
CA VAL A 91 -8.66 -7.92 16.91
C VAL A 91 -8.77 -9.43 16.78
N ILE A 92 -9.99 -9.95 16.63
CA ILE A 92 -10.23 -11.38 16.42
C ILE A 92 -9.59 -11.83 15.09
N ALA A 93 -9.75 -11.05 14.03
CA ALA A 93 -9.12 -11.33 12.74
C ALA A 93 -7.59 -11.35 12.83
N PHE A 94 -6.99 -10.44 13.60
CA PHE A 94 -5.55 -10.41 13.86
C PHE A 94 -5.08 -11.69 14.57
N VAL A 95 -5.75 -12.09 15.66
CA VAL A 95 -5.41 -13.31 16.41
C VAL A 95 -5.53 -14.55 15.52
N PHE A 96 -6.61 -14.64 14.75
CA PHE A 96 -6.82 -15.74 13.81
C PHE A 96 -5.74 -15.79 12.74
N ALA A 97 -5.43 -14.65 12.12
CA ALA A 97 -4.37 -14.56 11.11
C ALA A 97 -3.01 -14.93 11.67
N PHE A 98 -2.68 -14.48 12.88
CA PHE A 98 -1.44 -14.84 13.58
C PHE A 98 -1.33 -16.35 13.78
N ILE A 99 -2.38 -17.00 14.31
CA ILE A 99 -2.41 -18.45 14.52
C ILE A 99 -2.30 -19.20 13.18
N ALA A 100 -3.04 -18.76 12.16
CA ALA A 100 -3.00 -19.37 10.84
C ALA A 100 -1.60 -19.29 10.22
N LEU A 101 -0.94 -18.12 10.29
CA LEU A 101 0.43 -17.93 9.82
C LEU A 101 1.43 -18.77 10.61
N PHE A 102 1.24 -18.91 11.92
CA PHE A 102 2.06 -19.79 12.75
C PHE A 102 1.93 -21.25 12.30
N ILE A 103 0.72 -21.74 12.04
CA ILE A 103 0.49 -23.10 11.52
C ILE A 103 1.16 -23.24 10.15
N VAL A 104 0.99 -22.26 9.26
CA VAL A 104 1.59 -22.28 7.92
C VAL A 104 3.12 -22.37 7.97
N GLN A 105 3.73 -21.61 8.87
CA GLN A 105 5.18 -21.61 9.03
C GLN A 105 5.71 -22.91 9.65
N ASN A 106 5.03 -23.48 10.66
CA ASN A 106 5.57 -24.60 11.44
C ASN A 106 5.12 -25.97 10.92
N VAL A 107 3.95 -26.09 10.29
CA VAL A 107 3.41 -27.36 9.81
C VAL A 107 3.75 -27.57 8.33
N PHE A 108 3.66 -26.52 7.52
CA PHE A 108 3.92 -26.59 6.08
C PHE A 108 5.30 -26.08 5.68
N GLU A 109 6.13 -25.71 6.67
CA GLU A 109 7.48 -25.17 6.50
C GLU A 109 7.56 -24.01 5.49
N GLN A 110 6.45 -23.26 5.33
CA GLN A 110 6.40 -22.13 4.41
C GLN A 110 7.05 -20.90 5.03
N THR A 111 7.88 -20.20 4.26
CA THR A 111 8.48 -18.94 4.70
C THR A 111 7.45 -17.83 4.69
N VAL A 112 6.85 -17.54 5.84
CA VAL A 112 5.88 -16.44 6.02
C VAL A 112 6.57 -15.10 6.26
N PHE A 113 7.76 -15.12 6.87
CA PHE A 113 8.55 -13.93 7.18
C PHE A 113 9.88 -13.95 6.42
N GLN A 114 10.15 -12.89 5.67
CA GLN A 114 11.42 -12.67 4.98
C GLN A 114 12.21 -11.62 5.77
N GLN A 115 13.39 -12.00 6.27
CA GLN A 115 14.31 -11.06 6.91
C GLN A 115 14.86 -10.11 5.84
N THR A 116 14.55 -8.83 5.96
CA THR A 116 15.18 -7.77 5.15
C THR A 116 16.50 -7.39 5.79
N VAL A 117 17.57 -7.51 5.00
CA VAL A 117 18.91 -7.09 5.40
C VAL A 117 19.16 -5.69 4.86
N TYR A 118 19.84 -4.84 5.62
CA TYR A 118 20.19 -3.49 5.21
C TYR A 118 21.70 -3.34 5.20
N THR A 119 22.26 -2.83 4.10
CA THR A 119 23.71 -2.67 3.96
C THR A 119 24.08 -1.29 3.46
N PHE A 120 24.96 -0.62 4.19
CA PHE A 120 25.47 0.71 3.85
C PHE A 120 26.83 0.61 3.18
N ASN A 121 26.82 0.31 1.89
CA ASN A 121 28.03 0.17 1.09
C ASN A 121 28.28 1.46 0.30
N ARG A 122 29.45 1.59 -0.34
CA ARG A 122 29.74 2.72 -1.24
C ARG A 122 28.66 2.94 -2.32
N THR A 123 28.02 1.87 -2.81
CA THR A 123 26.91 1.96 -3.77
C THR A 123 25.67 2.60 -3.16
N THR A 124 25.30 2.19 -1.95
CA THR A 124 24.15 2.69 -1.21
C THR A 124 24.35 4.16 -0.83
N ILE A 125 25.53 4.51 -0.31
CA ILE A 125 25.86 5.89 0.07
C ILE A 125 25.82 6.83 -1.14
N LYS A 126 26.39 6.41 -2.29
CA LYS A 126 26.29 7.18 -3.54
C LYS A 126 24.85 7.37 -4.00
N GLN A 127 24.00 6.36 -3.83
CA GLN A 127 22.58 6.47 -4.19
C GLN A 127 21.85 7.44 -3.26
N ILE A 128 22.16 7.42 -1.96
CA ILE A 128 21.61 8.37 -0.99
C ILE A 128 22.02 9.81 -1.33
N GLU A 129 23.28 10.03 -1.69
CA GLU A 129 23.79 11.34 -2.15
C GLU A 129 23.06 11.83 -3.41
N LYS A 130 22.82 10.93 -4.37
CA LYS A 130 22.09 11.23 -5.61
C LYS A 130 20.65 11.68 -5.37
N GLU A 131 20.00 11.18 -4.32
CA GLU A 131 18.66 11.57 -3.89
C GLU A 131 18.65 12.91 -3.10
N GLY A 132 19.80 13.57 -2.98
CA GLY A 132 19.94 14.90 -2.36
C GLY A 132 20.05 14.88 -0.84
N LEU A 133 20.39 13.74 -0.23
CA LEU A 133 20.56 13.59 1.20
C LEU A 133 22.03 13.75 1.60
N ASP A 134 22.27 14.44 2.71
CA ASP A 134 23.62 14.66 3.23
C ASP A 134 24.19 13.35 3.80
N THR A 135 25.34 12.93 3.27
CA THR A 135 25.99 11.67 3.64
C THR A 135 27.00 11.82 4.77
N SER A 136 27.33 13.05 5.19
CA SER A 136 28.32 13.34 6.23
C SER A 136 27.90 12.74 7.59
N HIS A 137 26.59 12.76 7.85
CA HIS A 137 25.96 12.23 9.06
C HIS A 137 25.60 10.74 8.99
N LEU A 138 26.08 10.01 7.97
CA LEU A 138 25.88 8.56 7.84
C LEU A 138 27.09 7.74 8.31
N SER A 139 28.06 8.39 8.96
CA SER A 139 29.28 7.74 9.43
C SER A 139 29.01 6.62 10.43
N SER A 140 27.96 6.73 11.25
CA SER A 140 27.52 5.71 12.20
C SER A 140 27.07 4.42 11.51
N VAL A 141 26.30 4.53 10.43
CA VAL A 141 25.75 3.38 9.70
C VAL A 141 26.65 2.88 8.56
N ASN A 142 27.57 3.71 8.06
CA ASN A 142 28.42 3.38 6.90
C ASN A 142 29.30 2.14 7.16
N GLY A 143 29.31 1.20 6.23
CA GLY A 143 30.04 -0.06 6.33
C GLY A 143 29.37 -1.13 7.21
N HIS A 144 28.27 -0.81 7.87
CA HIS A 144 27.54 -1.75 8.73
C HIS A 144 26.45 -2.50 7.96
N ARG A 145 26.16 -3.71 8.45
CA ARG A 145 25.03 -4.54 8.04
C ARG A 145 24.07 -4.62 9.22
N PHE A 146 22.78 -4.42 8.94
CA PHE A 146 21.71 -4.55 9.91
C PHE A 146 20.71 -5.61 9.43
N ASP A 147 20.22 -6.43 10.36
CA ASP A 147 19.23 -7.47 10.04
C ASP A 147 17.80 -7.04 10.39
N ARG A 148 17.63 -5.83 10.95
CA ARG A 148 16.33 -5.24 11.28
C ARG A 148 16.28 -3.78 10.90
N GLU A 149 15.14 -3.37 10.35
CA GLU A 149 14.87 -1.96 10.03
C GLU A 149 15.00 -1.04 11.25
N MET A 150 14.51 -1.50 12.41
CA MET A 150 14.48 -0.72 13.63
C MET A 150 15.89 -0.39 14.16
N GLU A 151 16.88 -1.25 13.91
CA GLU A 151 18.27 -0.98 14.30
C GLU A 151 18.82 0.20 13.50
N VAL A 152 18.62 0.20 12.17
CA VAL A 152 18.98 1.32 11.31
C VAL A 152 18.26 2.60 11.72
N TYR A 153 16.95 2.52 11.97
CA TYR A 153 16.17 3.68 12.39
C TYR A 153 16.70 4.28 13.69
N LYS A 154 17.04 3.43 14.66
CA LYS A 154 17.57 3.87 15.95
C LYS A 154 18.91 4.61 15.79
N GLU A 155 19.84 4.03 15.04
CA GLU A 155 21.14 4.66 14.74
C GLU A 155 20.99 6.02 14.05
N LEU A 156 20.10 6.11 13.05
CA LEU A 156 19.84 7.39 12.36
C LEU A 156 19.13 8.42 13.24
N ALA A 157 18.27 7.96 14.17
CA ALA A 157 17.54 8.84 15.08
C ALA A 157 18.44 9.42 16.18
N GLU A 158 19.51 8.72 16.56
CA GLU A 158 20.47 9.20 17.57
C GLU A 158 21.25 10.44 17.09
N GLU A 159 21.53 10.53 15.79
CA GLU A 159 22.21 11.67 15.15
C GLU A 159 21.34 12.95 15.10
N LYS A 160 20.01 12.85 15.31
CA LYS A 160 19.03 13.96 15.29
C LYS A 160 19.05 14.88 14.06
N TYR A 161 19.71 14.48 12.99
CA TYR A 161 19.88 15.29 11.79
C TYR A 161 18.77 15.06 10.77
N PHE A 162 18.38 13.79 10.56
CA PHE A 162 17.40 13.42 9.55
C PHE A 162 15.96 13.50 10.08
N SER A 163 15.05 14.01 9.26
CA SER A 163 13.62 13.90 9.50
C SER A 163 13.14 12.45 9.35
N ARG A 164 11.96 12.14 9.92
CA ARG A 164 11.35 10.80 9.81
C ARG A 164 11.22 10.32 8.36
N SER A 165 10.84 11.22 7.44
CA SER A 165 10.72 10.89 6.02
C SER A 165 12.07 10.59 5.37
N GLU A 166 13.13 11.31 5.75
CA GLU A 166 14.47 11.10 5.20
C GLU A 166 15.08 9.80 5.72
N MET A 167 14.91 9.50 7.02
CA MET A 167 15.33 8.22 7.60
C MET A 167 14.67 7.03 6.88
N LEU A 168 13.35 7.09 6.64
CA LEU A 168 12.65 6.05 5.91
C LEU A 168 13.15 5.88 4.47
N LYS A 169 13.50 6.98 3.78
CA LYS A 169 14.11 6.92 2.45
C LYS A 169 15.49 6.25 2.49
N ILE A 170 16.34 6.61 3.46
CA ILE A 170 17.68 6.04 3.63
C ILE A 170 17.60 4.53 3.87
N ILE A 171 16.71 4.12 4.78
CA ILE A 171 16.41 2.72 5.07
C ILE A 171 15.99 1.97 3.81
N HIS A 172 15.07 2.56 3.03
CA HIS A 172 14.58 1.93 1.80
C HIS A 172 15.67 1.78 0.73
N ILE A 173 16.58 2.75 0.61
CA ILE A 173 17.73 2.68 -0.31
C ILE A 173 18.73 1.59 0.14
N ALA A 174 18.92 1.44 1.44
CA ALA A 174 19.82 0.46 2.05
C ALA A 174 19.28 -0.98 2.08
N GLU A 175 17.97 -1.16 1.88
CA GLU A 175 17.30 -2.46 1.83
C GLU A 175 17.92 -3.34 0.74
N VAL A 176 18.49 -4.48 1.14
CA VAL A 176 18.97 -5.52 0.25
C VAL A 176 17.78 -6.38 -0.16
N TYR A 177 17.48 -6.35 -1.44
CA TYR A 177 16.38 -7.08 -2.06
C TYR A 177 16.92 -7.74 -3.33
N PRO A 178 17.49 -8.95 -3.22
CA PRO A 178 18.11 -9.61 -4.37
C PRO A 178 17.06 -9.94 -5.43
N LEU A 179 17.33 -9.50 -6.66
CA LEU A 179 16.46 -9.65 -7.82
C LEU A 179 17.25 -10.33 -8.93
N ARG A 180 16.65 -11.32 -9.57
CA ARG A 180 17.20 -11.95 -10.77
C ARG A 180 16.16 -11.89 -11.87
N VAL A 181 16.49 -11.18 -12.94
CA VAL A 181 15.57 -11.03 -14.06
C VAL A 181 15.38 -12.38 -14.74
N ASN A 182 14.12 -12.81 -14.81
CA ASN A 182 13.74 -14.06 -15.46
C ASN A 182 12.42 -13.85 -16.21
N THR A 183 12.52 -13.57 -17.51
CA THR A 183 11.35 -13.29 -18.34
C THR A 183 10.47 -14.51 -18.58
N LYS A 184 11.00 -15.74 -18.43
CA LYS A 184 10.20 -16.97 -18.53
C LYS A 184 9.14 -17.04 -17.42
N LEU A 185 9.50 -16.67 -16.19
CA LEU A 185 8.54 -16.62 -15.07
C LEU A 185 7.36 -15.68 -15.34
N LEU A 186 7.57 -14.59 -16.07
CA LEU A 186 6.50 -13.67 -16.45
C LEU A 186 5.56 -14.28 -17.50
N LEU A 187 6.10 -15.08 -18.42
CA LEU A 187 5.33 -15.77 -19.45
C LEU A 187 4.52 -16.92 -18.83
N ASP A 188 5.15 -17.75 -18.01
CA ASP A 188 4.54 -18.92 -17.38
C ASP A 188 3.37 -18.53 -16.47
N LYS A 189 3.48 -17.39 -15.78
CA LYS A 189 2.43 -16.84 -14.91
C LYS A 189 1.40 -15.98 -15.66
N GLY A 190 1.52 -15.82 -16.99
CA GLY A 190 0.63 -14.99 -17.80
C GLY A 190 0.70 -13.49 -17.50
N LEU A 191 1.75 -13.03 -16.80
CA LEU A 191 1.94 -11.65 -16.37
C LEU A 191 2.48 -10.76 -17.49
N ALA A 192 3.04 -11.35 -18.55
CA ALA A 192 3.57 -10.63 -19.72
C ALA A 192 2.56 -9.67 -20.37
N LYS A 193 1.24 -9.95 -20.26
CA LYS A 193 0.16 -9.10 -20.79
C LYS A 193 0.11 -7.70 -20.17
N ARG A 194 0.72 -7.50 -19.00
CA ARG A 194 0.76 -6.20 -18.30
C ARG A 194 1.80 -5.24 -18.87
N PHE A 195 2.67 -5.71 -19.77
CA PHE A 195 3.80 -4.94 -20.29
C PHE A 195 3.65 -4.71 -21.79
N SER A 196 4.19 -3.59 -22.28
CA SER A 196 4.29 -3.36 -23.72
C SER A 196 5.37 -4.24 -24.36
N GLN A 197 5.34 -4.39 -25.68
CA GLN A 197 6.36 -5.15 -26.40
C GLN A 197 7.77 -4.56 -26.20
N GLN A 198 7.90 -3.23 -26.23
CA GLN A 198 9.17 -2.54 -25.96
C GLN A 198 9.68 -2.81 -24.53
N GLN A 199 8.77 -2.77 -23.56
CA GLN A 199 9.11 -3.06 -22.16
C GLN A 199 9.62 -4.50 -21.99
N LEU A 200 8.98 -5.47 -22.66
CA LEU A 200 9.40 -6.87 -22.64
C LEU A 200 10.75 -7.08 -23.33
N GLU A 201 11.02 -6.37 -24.43
CA GLU A 201 12.33 -6.41 -25.10
C GLU A 201 13.45 -5.86 -24.21
N ALA A 202 13.21 -4.75 -23.51
CA ALA A 202 14.15 -4.22 -22.53
C ALA A 202 14.41 -5.22 -21.39
N LEU A 203 13.38 -5.92 -20.90
CA LEU A 203 13.54 -6.96 -19.89
C LEU A 203 14.33 -8.18 -20.40
N LYS A 204 14.08 -8.62 -21.63
CA LYS A 204 14.83 -9.73 -22.26
C LYS A 204 16.33 -9.42 -22.38
N LYS A 205 16.71 -8.16 -22.61
CA LYS A 205 18.13 -7.75 -22.63
C LYS A 205 18.81 -7.90 -21.27
N LEU A 206 18.05 -7.94 -20.18
CA LEU A 206 18.55 -8.08 -18.82
C LEU A 206 18.39 -9.52 -18.28
N GLU A 207 18.04 -10.49 -19.11
CA GLU A 207 17.82 -11.89 -18.69
C GLU A 207 19.00 -12.44 -17.88
N ASN A 208 18.72 -13.08 -16.75
CA ASN A 208 19.69 -13.60 -15.77
C ASN A 208 20.59 -12.55 -15.10
N LYS A 209 20.41 -11.25 -15.35
CA LYS A 209 21.14 -10.22 -14.61
C LYS A 209 20.60 -10.13 -13.19
N GLU A 210 21.53 -9.99 -12.25
CA GLU A 210 21.23 -9.89 -10.82
C GLU A 210 21.39 -8.45 -10.33
N PHE A 211 20.50 -8.05 -9.43
CA PHE A 211 20.50 -6.76 -8.76
C PHE A 211 20.36 -6.97 -7.26
N LYS A 212 21.09 -6.19 -6.47
CA LYS A 212 21.06 -6.30 -4.99
C LYS A 212 19.98 -5.43 -4.36
N HIS A 213 19.56 -4.37 -5.04
CA HIS A 213 18.57 -3.42 -4.55
C HIS A 213 17.51 -3.15 -5.63
N LYS A 214 16.28 -2.85 -5.20
CA LYS A 214 15.14 -2.52 -6.09
C LYS A 214 15.47 -1.37 -7.05
N TRP A 215 16.06 -0.30 -6.52
CA TRP A 215 16.42 0.90 -7.28
C TRP A 215 17.44 0.64 -8.41
N GLN A 216 18.30 -0.39 -8.30
CA GLN A 216 19.26 -0.72 -9.37
C GLN A 216 18.57 -1.26 -10.62
N LEU A 217 17.52 -2.05 -10.43
CA LEU A 217 16.69 -2.54 -11.54
C LEU A 217 15.92 -1.38 -12.15
N GLU A 218 15.32 -0.50 -11.34
CA GLU A 218 14.62 0.70 -11.83
C GLU A 218 15.54 1.60 -12.65
N GLU A 219 16.73 1.90 -12.13
CA GLU A 219 17.71 2.77 -12.78
C GLU A 219 18.19 2.17 -14.11
N THR A 220 18.42 0.85 -14.14
CA THR A 220 18.83 0.16 -15.37
C THR A 220 17.72 0.16 -16.41
N LEU A 221 16.47 -0.10 -16.01
CA LEU A 221 15.33 -0.10 -16.92
C LEU A 221 14.99 1.31 -17.41
N SER A 222 15.09 2.33 -16.56
CA SER A 222 14.81 3.74 -16.89
C SER A 222 15.70 4.35 -17.98
N GLN A 223 16.80 3.66 -18.34
CA GLN A 223 17.60 4.00 -19.52
C GLN A 223 16.78 3.84 -20.81
N ASP A 224 15.88 2.85 -20.84
CA ASP A 224 14.93 2.67 -21.92
C ASP A 224 13.76 3.67 -21.79
N PRO A 225 13.39 4.40 -22.85
CA PRO A 225 12.29 5.36 -22.81
C PRO A 225 10.95 4.77 -22.35
N SER A 226 10.71 3.48 -22.58
CA SER A 226 9.46 2.80 -22.21
C SER A 226 9.28 2.60 -20.71
N TRP A 227 10.37 2.70 -19.93
CA TRP A 227 10.42 2.54 -18.48
C TRP A 227 10.70 3.85 -17.73
N ARG A 228 10.77 4.97 -18.43
CA ARG A 228 11.12 6.26 -17.84
C ARG A 228 9.88 6.95 -17.27
N ARG A 229 9.93 7.31 -15.98
CA ARG A 229 8.92 8.17 -15.35
C ARG A 229 8.82 9.50 -16.11
N ARG A 230 7.59 9.96 -16.35
CA ARG A 230 7.31 11.25 -17.01
C ARG A 230 7.24 12.37 -15.99
N LYS A 231 7.60 13.59 -16.41
CA LYS A 231 7.38 14.79 -15.59
C LYS A 231 5.88 15.00 -15.46
N GLU A 232 5.38 15.12 -14.24
CA GLU A 232 3.94 15.24 -13.94
C GLU A 232 3.42 16.63 -14.33
N LEU A 233 3.20 16.85 -15.63
CA LEU A 233 2.63 18.08 -16.17
C LEU A 233 1.10 18.02 -16.26
N GLY A 234 0.52 16.81 -16.21
CA GLY A 234 -0.92 16.58 -16.19
C GLY A 234 -1.29 15.16 -15.75
N GLU A 235 -2.59 14.86 -15.78
CA GLU A 235 -3.16 13.64 -15.20
C GLU A 235 -2.78 12.37 -15.96
N ARG A 236 -2.60 12.49 -17.28
CA ARG A 236 -2.12 11.39 -18.11
C ARG A 236 -0.73 10.93 -17.70
N ASP A 237 0.13 11.87 -17.32
CA ASP A 237 1.50 11.57 -16.87
C ASP A 237 1.48 10.97 -15.47
N LYS A 238 0.61 11.47 -14.59
CA LYS A 238 0.39 10.88 -13.25
C LYS A 238 -0.10 9.43 -13.35
N LEU A 239 -1.12 9.17 -14.17
CA LEU A 239 -1.67 7.82 -14.37
C LEU A 239 -0.62 6.89 -15.01
N TYR A 240 0.16 7.40 -15.97
CA TYR A 240 1.27 6.64 -16.56
C TYR A 240 2.31 6.25 -15.51
N ASN A 241 2.74 7.20 -14.67
CA ASN A 241 3.71 6.94 -13.60
C ASN A 241 3.16 5.95 -12.57
N GLN A 242 1.87 6.03 -12.21
CA GLN A 242 1.22 5.07 -11.31
C GLN A 242 1.21 3.66 -11.90
N ASN A 243 0.84 3.49 -13.18
CA ASN A 243 0.86 2.18 -13.83
C ASN A 243 2.28 1.63 -13.95
N LEU A 244 3.25 2.49 -14.24
CA LEU A 244 4.67 2.12 -14.29
C LEU A 244 5.18 1.66 -12.91
N GLU A 245 4.74 2.31 -11.84
CA GLU A 245 5.03 1.90 -10.46
C GLU A 245 4.42 0.53 -10.12
N GLU A 246 3.17 0.27 -10.54
CA GLU A 246 2.55 -1.06 -10.41
C GLU A 246 3.32 -2.13 -11.18
N GLN A 247 3.81 -1.81 -12.38
CA GLN A 247 4.66 -2.67 -13.19
C GLN A 247 5.97 -3.00 -12.48
N PHE A 248 6.68 -2.01 -11.93
CA PHE A 248 7.90 -2.23 -11.13
C PHE A 248 7.64 -3.11 -9.91
N ASN A 249 6.57 -2.85 -9.16
CA ASN A 249 6.18 -3.67 -8.02
C ASN A 249 5.91 -5.13 -8.39
N LEU A 250 5.30 -5.37 -9.57
CA LEU A 250 5.10 -6.71 -10.09
C LEU A 250 6.43 -7.40 -10.44
N LEU A 251 7.37 -6.66 -11.05
CA LEU A 251 8.70 -7.18 -11.35
C LEU A 251 9.47 -7.52 -10.08
N PHE A 252 9.47 -6.66 -9.06
CA PHE A 252 10.15 -6.93 -7.79
C PHE A 252 9.66 -8.22 -7.16
N ARG A 253 8.33 -8.41 -7.09
CA ARG A 253 7.75 -9.63 -6.53
C ARG A 253 8.06 -10.88 -7.35
N THR A 254 8.16 -10.74 -8.67
CA THR A 254 8.36 -11.88 -9.57
C THR A 254 9.82 -12.31 -9.67
N PHE A 255 10.73 -11.34 -9.65
CA PHE A 255 12.18 -11.55 -9.80
C PHE A 255 12.90 -11.69 -8.47
N TYR A 256 12.21 -11.50 -7.35
CA TYR A 256 12.78 -11.72 -6.03
C TYR A 256 13.28 -13.15 -5.91
N PHE A 257 14.55 -13.29 -5.54
CA PHE A 257 15.13 -14.55 -5.14
C PHE A 257 15.71 -14.38 -3.74
N PRO A 258 15.32 -15.23 -2.77
CA PRO A 258 15.88 -15.13 -1.44
C PRO A 258 17.37 -15.49 -1.48
N PRO A 259 18.24 -14.75 -0.78
CA PRO A 259 19.63 -15.16 -0.59
C PRO A 259 19.65 -16.51 0.12
N SER A 260 20.50 -17.44 -0.35
CA SER A 260 20.70 -18.74 0.31
C SER A 260 21.15 -18.49 1.75
N ARG A 261 20.46 -19.10 2.72
CA ARG A 261 20.83 -19.07 4.15
C ARG A 261 22.22 -19.65 4.37
#